data_AF-A0A7W9U072-F1
#
_entry.id   AF-A0A7W9U072-F1
#
_cell.length_a   1.000
_cell.length_b   1.000
_cell.length_c   1.000
_cell.angle_alpha   90.00
_cell.angle_beta   90.00
_cell.angle_gamma   90.00
#
_symmetry.space_group_name_H-M   'P 1'
#
loop_
_entity.id
_entity.type
_entity.pdbx_description
1 polymer ?
#
loop_
_entity_poly.entity_id
_entity_poly.type
_entity_poly.pdbx_seq_one_letter_code
_entity_poly.pdbx_strand_id
1 'polypeptide(L)'
;MKRRSFLKSLGVAATPLVRFTPPLVAPERIALYDRDLAKGRTLAHYARRAGMPAWSLRDAAADDIGMLWHVQLAAFPARTDAPTVALCALRASDRFVLERLAGPRGFIVIDDKNISVPD
;
A
#
# COMPACT_ATOMS: atom_id res chain seq x y z
N MET A 1 39.01 -49.76 34.04
CA MET A 1 40.25 -49.42 33.31
C MET A 1 39.94 -49.09 31.85
N LYS A 2 40.11 -47.81 31.45
CA LYS A 2 40.57 -47.27 30.14
C LYS A 2 39.93 -45.90 29.91
N ARG A 3 40.75 -44.86 30.10
CA ARG A 3 40.49 -43.44 29.85
C ARG A 3 40.63 -43.17 28.35
N ARG A 4 39.69 -42.44 27.74
CA ARG A 4 39.96 -41.68 26.50
C ARG A 4 39.24 -40.32 26.56
N SER A 5 40.06 -39.33 26.84
CA SER A 5 39.77 -37.90 26.86
C SER A 5 39.66 -37.38 25.42
N PHE A 6 38.66 -36.55 25.14
CA PHE A 6 38.63 -35.70 23.94
C PHE A 6 38.20 -34.29 24.36
N LEU A 7 39.19 -33.44 24.60
CA LEU A 7 39.02 -31.98 24.62
C LEU A 7 38.71 -31.52 23.19
N LYS A 8 37.48 -31.09 22.93
CA LYS A 8 37.13 -30.30 21.74
C LYS A 8 37.19 -28.82 22.11
N SER A 9 38.08 -28.08 21.45
CA SER A 9 38.21 -26.63 21.60
C SER A 9 36.92 -25.94 21.18
N LEU A 10 36.38 -25.08 22.06
CA LEU A 10 35.33 -24.14 21.71
C LEU A 10 35.98 -22.97 20.96
N GLY A 11 35.99 -23.05 19.63
CA GLY A 11 36.24 -21.90 18.77
C GLY A 11 35.02 -21.00 18.82
N VAL A 12 35.10 -19.87 19.53
CA VAL A 12 34.10 -18.82 19.46
C VAL A 12 34.29 -18.12 18.11
N ALA A 13 33.52 -18.55 17.11
CA ALA A 13 33.37 -17.80 15.87
C ALA A 13 32.58 -16.54 16.20
N ALA A 14 33.26 -15.39 16.23
CA ALA A 14 32.61 -14.08 16.30
C ALA A 14 31.87 -13.85 14.98
N THR A 15 30.60 -14.22 14.92
CA THR A 15 29.71 -13.85 13.82
C THR A 15 29.53 -12.34 13.88
N PRO A 16 29.91 -11.57 12.84
CA PRO A 16 29.59 -10.15 12.82
C PRO A 16 28.07 -10.02 12.81
N LEU A 17 27.52 -9.34 13.83
CA LEU A 17 26.14 -8.89 13.83
C LEU A 17 26.00 -7.87 12.69
N VAL A 18 25.63 -8.34 11.51
CA VAL A 18 25.16 -7.49 10.43
C VAL A 18 23.91 -6.83 10.96
N ARG A 19 24.01 -5.55 11.35
CA ARG A 19 22.84 -4.71 11.61
C ARG A 19 22.07 -4.60 10.30
N PHE A 20 21.04 -5.43 10.15
CA PHE A 20 19.97 -5.19 9.21
C PHE A 20 19.23 -3.95 9.70
N THR A 21 19.59 -2.78 9.18
CA THR A 21 18.62 -1.69 9.09
C THR A 21 17.61 -2.12 8.03
N PRO A 22 16.36 -2.47 8.40
CA PRO A 22 15.35 -2.71 7.39
C PRO A 22 15.24 -1.43 6.54
N PRO A 23 15.09 -1.54 5.21
CA PRO A 23 14.81 -0.37 4.39
C PRO A 23 13.56 0.32 4.96
N LEU A 24 13.58 1.66 5.06
CA LEU A 24 12.37 2.42 5.35
C LEU A 24 11.40 2.11 4.20
N VAL A 25 10.39 1.27 4.44
CA VAL A 25 9.40 0.94 3.43
C VAL A 25 8.50 2.16 3.27
N ALA A 26 8.61 2.82 2.12
CA ALA A 26 7.72 3.93 1.80
C ALA A 26 6.27 3.42 1.74
N PRO A 27 5.29 4.21 2.20
CA PRO A 27 3.89 3.83 2.10
C PRO A 27 3.51 3.59 0.65
N GLU A 28 2.84 2.48 0.39
CA GLU A 28 2.36 2.17 -0.96
C GLU A 28 1.20 3.11 -1.29
N ARG A 29 1.31 3.81 -2.42
CA ARG A 29 0.31 4.79 -2.86
C ARG A 29 -0.49 4.22 -4.00
N ILE A 30 -1.79 4.41 -3.95
CA ILE A 30 -2.72 4.04 -5.01
C ILE A 30 -3.66 5.19 -5.33
N ALA A 31 -4.13 5.27 -6.58
CA ALA A 31 -5.19 6.19 -6.99
C ALA A 31 -6.52 5.46 -7.18
N LEU A 32 -7.58 6.01 -6.60
CA LEU A 32 -8.97 5.60 -6.82
C LEU A 32 -9.75 6.80 -7.36
N TYR A 33 -10.38 6.66 -8.52
CA TYR A 33 -11.04 7.80 -9.16
C TYR A 33 -12.34 7.46 -9.87
N ASP A 34 -13.25 8.43 -9.90
CA ASP A 34 -14.41 8.43 -10.79
C ASP A 34 -14.04 9.18 -12.07
N ARG A 35 -14.02 8.48 -13.21
CA ARG A 35 -13.66 9.05 -14.52
C ARG A 35 -14.63 10.14 -14.99
N ASP A 36 -15.87 10.10 -14.50
CA ASP A 36 -16.90 11.06 -14.85
C ASP A 36 -16.62 12.42 -14.17
N LEU A 37 -15.82 12.44 -13.09
CA LEU A 37 -15.37 13.65 -12.42
C LEU A 37 -14.11 14.24 -13.08
N ALA A 38 -14.08 15.57 -13.25
CA ALA A 38 -12.90 16.26 -13.77
C ALA A 38 -11.65 16.01 -12.92
N LYS A 39 -11.80 16.04 -11.60
CA LYS A 39 -10.73 15.71 -10.64
C LYS A 39 -10.24 14.28 -10.78
N GLY A 40 -11.15 13.34 -11.11
CA GLY A 40 -10.77 11.94 -11.33
C GLY A 40 -9.88 11.76 -12.55
N ARG A 41 -10.16 12.49 -13.64
CA ARG A 41 -9.27 12.52 -14.81
C ARG A 41 -7.91 13.13 -14.48
N THR A 42 -7.87 14.22 -13.72
CA THR A 42 -6.62 14.83 -13.25
C THR A 42 -5.79 13.85 -12.41
N LEU A 43 -6.43 13.18 -11.45
CA LEU A 43 -5.78 12.17 -10.62
C LEU A 43 -5.26 11.00 -11.45
N ALA A 44 -6.01 10.54 -12.45
CA ALA A 44 -5.56 9.48 -13.36
C ALA A 44 -4.30 9.89 -14.14
N HIS A 45 -4.25 11.13 -14.65
CA HIS A 45 -3.07 11.66 -15.31
C HIS A 45 -1.87 11.77 -14.37
N TYR A 46 -2.08 12.26 -13.16
CA TYR A 46 -1.05 12.33 -12.12
C TYR A 46 -0.51 10.93 -11.78
N ALA A 47 -1.41 9.97 -11.53
CA ALA A 47 -1.04 8.60 -11.19
C ALA A 47 -0.19 7.96 -12.29
N ARG A 48 -0.59 8.13 -13.55
CA ARG A 48 0.19 7.67 -14.70
C ARG A 48 1.58 8.31 -14.76
N ARG A 49 1.68 9.62 -14.55
CA ARG A 49 2.98 10.33 -14.52
C ARG A 49 3.86 9.86 -13.36
N ALA A 50 3.27 9.52 -12.22
CA ALA A 50 3.97 9.08 -11.02
C ALA A 50 4.28 7.58 -10.99
N GLY A 51 3.86 6.79 -11.99
CA GLY A 51 3.99 5.33 -11.98
C GLY A 51 3.16 4.67 -10.86
N MET A 52 2.11 5.34 -10.40
CA MET A 52 1.27 4.91 -9.29
C MET A 52 0.15 3.98 -9.81
N PRO A 53 -0.11 2.83 -9.16
CA PRO A 53 -1.29 2.01 -9.45
C PRO A 53 -2.57 2.85 -9.36
N ALA A 54 -3.42 2.75 -10.37
CA ALA A 54 -4.62 3.57 -10.47
C ALA A 54 -5.79 2.75 -10.98
N TRP A 55 -6.93 2.83 -10.28
CA TRP A 55 -8.17 2.18 -10.67
C TRP A 55 -9.29 3.19 -10.76
N SER A 56 -9.99 3.18 -11.89
CA SER A 56 -11.26 3.86 -11.98
C SER A 56 -12.35 2.93 -11.48
N LEU A 57 -13.43 3.49 -10.92
CA LEU A 57 -14.62 2.71 -10.58
C LEU A 57 -15.07 1.88 -11.81
N ARG A 58 -15.33 2.55 -12.94
CA ARG A 58 -15.89 1.92 -14.14
C ARG A 58 -14.99 0.91 -14.86
N ASP A 59 -13.66 0.99 -14.75
CA ASP A 59 -12.77 0.10 -15.51
C ASP A 59 -12.49 -1.23 -14.80
N ALA A 60 -12.74 -1.32 -13.49
CA ALA A 60 -12.41 -2.49 -12.67
C ALA A 60 -13.45 -3.61 -12.70
N ALA A 61 -14.35 -3.65 -13.69
CA ALA A 61 -15.58 -4.46 -13.69
C ALA A 61 -16.46 -4.22 -12.45
N ALA A 62 -16.28 -3.06 -11.80
CA ALA A 62 -16.91 -2.68 -10.55
C ALA A 62 -17.77 -1.44 -10.78
N ASP A 63 -19.07 -1.60 -10.94
CA ASP A 63 -19.97 -0.43 -11.08
C ASP A 63 -20.03 0.44 -9.81
N ASP A 64 -19.49 -0.05 -8.69
CA ASP A 64 -19.44 0.63 -7.40
C ASP A 64 -18.13 0.37 -6.63
N ILE A 65 -17.87 1.23 -5.64
CA ILE A 65 -16.66 1.20 -4.80
C ILE A 65 -16.54 -0.05 -3.92
N GLY A 66 -17.67 -0.66 -3.56
CA GLY A 66 -17.71 -1.86 -2.73
C GLY A 66 -17.20 -3.07 -3.51
N MET A 67 -17.63 -3.20 -4.77
CA MET A 67 -17.16 -4.26 -5.66
C MET A 67 -15.67 -4.10 -5.98
N LEU A 68 -15.23 -2.86 -6.29
CA LEU A 68 -13.80 -2.56 -6.48
C LEU A 68 -12.98 -2.95 -5.26
N TRP A 69 -13.50 -2.64 -4.07
CA TRP A 69 -12.86 -3.03 -2.82
C TRP A 69 -12.70 -4.54 -2.72
N HIS A 70 -13.77 -5.32 -2.91
CA HIS A 70 -13.69 -6.77 -2.73
C HIS A 70 -12.87 -7.49 -3.81
N VAL A 71 -12.88 -7.00 -5.04
CA VAL A 71 -12.15 -7.62 -6.16
C VAL A 71 -10.66 -7.27 -6.15
N GLN A 72 -10.30 -6.04 -5.79
CA GLN A 72 -8.94 -5.53 -5.97
C GLN A 72 -8.28 -5.07 -4.66
N LEU A 73 -8.98 -4.28 -3.84
CA LEU A 73 -8.34 -3.61 -2.69
C LEU A 73 -8.29 -4.45 -1.43
N ALA A 74 -9.22 -5.37 -1.24
CA ALA A 74 -9.26 -6.27 -0.10
C ALA A 74 -8.11 -7.29 -0.12
N ALA A 75 -7.62 -7.61 -1.32
CA ALA A 75 -6.47 -8.48 -1.53
C ALA A 75 -5.14 -7.70 -1.50
N PHE A 76 -5.19 -6.37 -1.49
CA PHE A 76 -3.99 -5.57 -1.36
C PHE A 76 -3.34 -5.86 -0.01
N PRO A 77 -2.03 -6.22 0.01
CA PRO A 77 -1.38 -6.64 1.24
C PRO A 77 -1.35 -5.47 2.22
N ALA A 78 -2.13 -5.57 3.29
CA ALA A 78 -2.02 -4.68 4.44
C ALA A 78 -0.69 -5.00 5.12
N ARG A 79 0.35 -4.29 4.69
CA ARG A 79 1.68 -4.36 5.26
C ARG A 79 1.64 -3.73 6.64
N THR A 80 1.95 -4.52 7.67
CA THR A 80 2.01 -4.02 9.05
C THR A 80 3.16 -3.02 9.24
N ASP A 81 4.14 -3.03 8.34
CA ASP A 81 5.31 -2.16 8.32
C ASP A 81 5.10 -0.84 7.55
N ALA A 82 4.09 -0.73 6.68
CA ALA A 82 3.82 0.48 5.92
C ALA A 82 2.33 0.59 5.53
N PRO A 83 1.63 1.69 5.89
CA PRO A 83 0.23 1.86 5.53
C PRO A 83 0.07 2.07 4.02
N THR A 84 -1.02 1.54 3.48
CA THR A 84 -1.45 1.84 2.10
C THR A 84 -2.19 3.17 2.07
N VAL A 85 -1.76 4.09 1.22
CA VAL A 85 -2.38 5.41 1.05
C VAL A 85 -3.20 5.42 -0.23
N ALA A 86 -4.52 5.57 -0.09
CA ALA A 86 -5.44 5.72 -1.20
C ALA A 86 -5.71 7.20 -1.47
N LEU A 87 -5.15 7.73 -2.56
CA LEU A 87 -5.49 9.04 -3.10
C LEU A 87 -6.81 8.93 -3.87
N CYS A 88 -7.80 9.70 -3.47
CA CYS A 88 -9.17 9.54 -3.95
C CYS A 88 -9.68 10.79 -4.66
N ALA A 89 -10.29 10.58 -5.83
CA ALA A 89 -11.12 11.57 -6.52
C ALA A 89 -12.47 10.93 -6.86
N LEU A 90 -13.28 10.73 -5.81
CA LEU A 90 -14.54 9.98 -5.83
C LEU A 90 -15.73 10.89 -5.47
N ARG A 91 -16.95 10.42 -5.73
CA ARG A 91 -18.15 11.07 -5.19
C ARG A 91 -18.20 10.91 -3.67
N ALA A 92 -18.92 11.81 -3.00
CA ALA A 92 -19.03 11.79 -1.54
C ALA A 92 -19.59 10.46 -1.00
N SER A 93 -20.55 9.85 -1.70
CA SER A 93 -21.11 8.53 -1.34
C SER A 93 -20.06 7.42 -1.37
N ASP A 94 -19.29 7.35 -2.45
CA ASP A 94 -18.31 6.28 -2.67
C ASP A 94 -17.16 6.42 -1.69
N ARG A 95 -16.73 7.67 -1.44
CA ARG A 95 -15.72 7.98 -0.44
C ARG A 95 -16.13 7.51 0.95
N PHE A 96 -17.37 7.79 1.34
CA PHE A 96 -17.87 7.40 2.66
C PHE A 96 -17.87 5.88 2.85
N VAL A 97 -18.24 5.13 1.81
CA VAL A 97 -18.15 3.66 1.81
C VAL A 97 -16.69 3.21 1.91
N LEU A 98 -15.80 3.81 1.11
CA LEU A 98 -14.37 3.49 1.14
C LEU A 98 -13.74 3.73 2.52
N GLU A 99 -14.02 4.87 3.17
CA GLU A 99 -13.49 5.18 4.50
C GLU A 99 -13.88 4.11 5.54
N ARG A 100 -15.12 3.60 5.45
CA ARG A 100 -15.60 2.51 6.32
C ARG A 100 -14.94 1.17 6.07
N LEU A 101 -14.68 0.85 4.81
CA LEU A 101 -14.00 -0.39 4.42
C LEU A 101 -12.50 -0.32 4.74
N ALA A 102 -11.89 0.86 4.57
CA ALA A 102 -10.47 1.15 4.78
C ALA A 102 -10.05 1.13 6.25
N GLY A 103 -10.89 1.67 7.15
CA GLY A 103 -10.55 1.85 8.56
C GLY A 103 -10.00 0.59 9.26
N PRO A 104 -10.68 -0.57 9.15
CA PRO A 104 -10.20 -1.82 9.77
C PRO A 104 -8.94 -2.41 9.12
N ARG A 105 -8.51 -1.94 7.94
CA ARG A 105 -7.43 -2.53 7.13
C ARG A 105 -6.16 -1.68 7.05
N GLY A 106 -6.08 -0.58 7.81
CA GLY A 106 -4.90 0.28 7.82
C GLY A 106 -4.69 1.09 6.53
N PHE A 107 -5.75 1.27 5.75
CA PHE A 107 -5.74 2.17 4.59
C PHE A 107 -5.95 3.61 5.05
N ILE A 108 -5.08 4.50 4.59
CA ILE A 108 -5.22 5.94 4.78
C ILE A 108 -5.89 6.50 3.53
N VAL A 109 -7.13 6.96 3.66
CA VAL A 109 -7.89 7.58 2.57
C VAL A 109 -7.61 9.08 2.59
N ILE A 110 -7.01 9.59 1.51
CA ILE A 110 -6.74 11.01 1.33
C ILE A 110 -7.56 11.50 0.15
N ASP A 111 -8.41 12.48 0.42
CA ASP A 111 -9.16 13.15 -0.61
C ASP A 111 -8.25 14.12 -1.34
N ASP A 112 -8.21 14.01 -2.66
CA ASP A 112 -7.42 14.92 -3.43
C ASP A 112 -8.16 16.26 -3.60
N LYS A 113 -7.97 17.13 -2.60
CA LYS A 113 -8.42 18.52 -2.66
C LYS A 113 -7.44 19.43 -3.39
N ASN A 114 -6.23 18.95 -3.73
CA ASN A 114 -5.06 19.79 -4.03
C ASN A 114 -4.06 19.21 -5.07
N ILE A 115 -4.42 18.29 -5.98
CA ILE A 115 -3.60 18.07 -7.19
C ILE A 115 -3.75 19.30 -8.07
N SER A 116 -2.99 20.33 -7.71
CA SER A 116 -2.48 21.31 -8.65
C SER A 116 -1.63 20.52 -9.63
N VAL A 117 -2.06 20.49 -10.89
CA VAL A 117 -1.23 20.05 -12.00
C VAL A 117 0.05 20.88 -11.91
N PRO A 118 1.25 20.29 -11.78
CA PRO A 118 2.46 21.05 -12.01
C PRO A 118 2.47 21.36 -13.51
N ASP A 119 2.35 22.66 -13.82
CA ASP A 119 2.46 23.24 -15.17
C ASP A 119 3.65 22.68 -15.96
#